data_AF-A0A8S9YLT1-F1
#
_entry.id   AF-A0A8S9YLT1-F1
#
_cell.length_a   1.000
_cell.length_b   1.000
_cell.length_c   1.000
_cell.angle_alpha   90.00
_cell.angle_beta   90.00
_cell.angle_gamma   90.00
#
_symmetry.space_group_name_H-M   'P 1'
#
loop_
_entity.id
_entity.type
_entity.pdbx_description
1 polymer ?
#
loop_
_entity_poly.entity_id
_entity_poly.type
_entity_poly.pdbx_seq_one_letter_code
_entity_poly.pdbx_strand_id
1 'polypeptide(L)'
;MEGSGKMIVTAVGPHSQVGIIFGLLSSQGDEGHGTASGKAGKKADKKKKGPDTNTDQQKKGHGPIDGSVPELDPKVAVQPEKPKKPKKARRKEQSVLQTKLTKLAIQIGYVGTCVAVATVLILVIKFAVTTFAQNKEPWQTGKHLKQIVNFVITGVTVLVVAVPEGLPLAVTLSLAYSVKRMMKDNNLVRHLDACETMGNATAICSDKTGTLTTNRMTAVQCYIGGRHYREIPNQSQLPPAVVDLIVTNISINSGYTSKLLPSENPGGLPMQVGNKTECALLGFVQNLGRAYEQVRETWPEERLYKVYTFNSVRKSMSTVIKERDNPLSFLLFTKGASEMVVKCCSWILDANGNPKPFKPEDQENLTVSVIEPMAGEGLRTIGIAYKRITFASPNNSPNDMIIRAEPNWDDEDRLLEGLTCLAIVGIEDPVRPEVPASIRQCQRAGITVRMVTGDNVNTARSIATKCGILQKGENFLVLEGKEFNKRIKDKATGRVSQELFDKVWINLRVLARSSPQVSPCNNSNNVHRV
;
A
#
# COMPACT_ATOMS: atom_id res chain seq x y z
N MET A 1 6.45 -3.85 -16.82
CA MET A 1 6.34 -4.25 -15.40
C MET A 1 4.94 -4.71 -15.03
N GLU A 2 3.91 -4.45 -15.85
CA GLU A 2 2.55 -4.92 -15.60
C GLU A 2 2.27 -6.17 -16.45
N GLY A 3 1.51 -7.10 -15.89
CA GLY A 3 1.21 -8.42 -16.47
C GLY A 3 1.38 -9.55 -15.46
N SER A 4 0.81 -10.72 -15.76
CA SER A 4 1.02 -11.95 -14.99
C SER A 4 1.73 -12.98 -15.86
N GLY A 5 2.60 -13.79 -15.26
CA GLY A 5 3.32 -14.86 -15.96
C GLY A 5 3.70 -15.99 -15.02
N LYS A 6 4.16 -17.10 -15.60
CA LYS A 6 4.77 -18.22 -14.88
C LYS A 6 6.26 -18.27 -15.24
N MET A 7 7.10 -18.59 -14.26
CA MET A 7 8.54 -18.73 -14.47
C MET A 7 9.05 -20.00 -13.78
N ILE A 8 10.16 -20.53 -14.29
CA ILE A 8 10.92 -21.62 -13.68
C ILE A 8 12.21 -21.04 -13.12
N VAL A 9 12.51 -21.33 -11.86
CA VAL A 9 13.70 -20.81 -11.18
C VAL A 9 14.95 -21.54 -11.70
N THR A 10 15.94 -20.79 -12.16
CA THR A 10 17.19 -21.35 -12.72
C THR A 10 18.38 -21.25 -11.77
N ALA A 11 18.47 -20.20 -10.93
CA ALA A 11 19.57 -20.00 -9.99
C ALA A 11 19.13 -19.19 -8.76
N VAL A 12 19.77 -19.45 -7.61
CA VAL A 12 19.49 -18.78 -6.33
C VAL A 12 20.78 -18.38 -5.60
N GLY A 13 20.68 -17.38 -4.72
CA GLY A 13 21.76 -16.99 -3.82
C GLY A 13 23.04 -16.55 -4.56
N PRO A 14 24.23 -16.99 -4.12
CA PRO A 14 25.52 -16.62 -4.72
C PRO A 14 25.66 -17.02 -6.21
N HIS A 15 24.90 -18.01 -6.66
CA HIS A 15 24.91 -18.48 -8.06
C HIS A 15 23.96 -17.69 -8.97
N SER A 16 23.14 -16.79 -8.41
CA SER A 16 22.42 -15.81 -9.22
C SER A 16 23.40 -14.81 -9.83
N GLN A 17 23.05 -14.23 -10.99
CA GLN A 17 23.89 -13.18 -11.60
C GLN A 17 24.18 -12.03 -10.62
N VAL A 18 23.17 -11.63 -9.82
CA VAL A 18 23.33 -10.62 -8.77
C VAL A 18 24.34 -11.09 -7.71
N GLY A 19 24.23 -12.34 -7.25
CA GLY A 19 25.16 -12.94 -6.28
C GLY A 19 26.60 -12.97 -6.78
N ILE A 20 26.82 -13.35 -8.05
CA ILE A 20 28.14 -13.37 -8.68
C ILE A 20 28.72 -11.95 -8.76
N ILE A 21 27.93 -10.97 -9.23
CA ILE A 21 28.37 -9.57 -9.33
C ILE A 21 28.71 -9.01 -7.95
N PHE A 22 27.87 -9.24 -6.93
CA PHE A 22 28.14 -8.80 -5.56
C PHE A 22 29.37 -9.48 -4.96
N GLY A 23 29.60 -10.75 -5.26
CA GLY A 23 30.82 -11.46 -4.87
C GLY A 23 32.08 -10.81 -5.45
N LEU A 24 32.04 -10.47 -6.74
CA LEU A 24 33.14 -9.77 -7.43
C LEU A 24 33.38 -8.36 -6.89
N LEU A 25 32.33 -7.58 -6.69
CA LEU A 25 32.42 -6.22 -6.13
C LEU A 25 32.93 -6.23 -4.68
N SER A 26 32.54 -7.22 -3.89
CA SER A 26 33.03 -7.36 -2.50
C SER A 26 34.50 -7.79 -2.49
N SER A 27 34.93 -8.60 -3.46
CA SER A 27 36.34 -8.99 -3.60
C SER A 27 37.27 -7.86 -4.06
N GLN A 28 36.73 -6.81 -4.69
CA GLN A 28 37.51 -5.62 -5.09
C GLN A 28 37.57 -4.53 -4.01
N GLY A 29 36.81 -4.66 -2.92
CA GLY A 29 36.73 -3.65 -1.85
C GLY A 29 37.69 -3.85 -0.67
N ASP A 30 38.46 -4.95 -0.65
CA ASP A 30 39.16 -5.41 0.56
C ASP A 30 40.70 -5.20 0.52
N GLU A 31 41.22 -4.32 -0.34
CA GLU A 31 42.63 -3.88 -0.29
C GLU A 31 42.88 -2.62 0.58
N GLY A 32 41.98 -2.32 1.53
CA GLY A 32 42.15 -1.14 2.40
C GLY A 32 41.52 -1.29 3.78
N HIS A 33 42.39 -1.56 4.76
CA HIS A 33 42.18 -1.61 6.22
C HIS A 33 41.69 -2.94 6.81
N GLY A 34 42.66 -3.72 7.30
CA GLY A 34 42.41 -4.79 8.25
C GLY A 34 42.01 -4.27 9.64
N THR A 35 41.00 -4.88 10.25
CA THR A 35 41.11 -5.67 11.50
C THR A 35 39.72 -6.16 11.98
N ALA A 36 39.65 -7.49 12.18
CA ALA A 36 38.83 -8.29 13.11
C ALA A 36 37.32 -7.96 13.36
N SER A 37 36.42 -8.89 13.06
CA SER A 37 36.03 -10.04 13.91
C SER A 37 34.65 -10.61 13.52
N GLY A 38 34.44 -11.93 13.72
CA GLY A 38 33.10 -12.53 13.67
C GLY A 38 33.05 -14.01 13.26
N LYS A 39 33.44 -14.90 14.18
CA LYS A 39 33.30 -16.37 14.07
C LYS A 39 31.84 -16.81 13.85
N ALA A 40 31.61 -17.77 12.96
CA ALA A 40 30.46 -18.67 13.02
C ALA A 40 30.91 -20.12 12.73
N GLY A 41 30.46 -21.04 13.58
CA GLY A 41 30.98 -22.37 13.84
C GLY A 41 31.05 -23.34 12.65
N LYS A 42 32.18 -24.04 12.55
CA LYS A 42 32.29 -25.37 11.93
C LYS A 42 31.70 -26.41 12.89
N LYS A 43 30.70 -27.17 12.46
CA LYS A 43 30.52 -28.56 12.91
C LYS A 43 30.92 -29.47 11.74
N ALA A 44 31.86 -30.35 12.06
CA ALA A 44 32.44 -31.33 11.18
C ALA A 44 31.45 -32.49 10.96
N ASP A 45 31.49 -33.09 9.77
CA ASP A 45 31.43 -34.53 9.70
C ASP A 45 32.47 -35.06 8.70
N LYS A 46 33.19 -36.09 9.14
CA LYS A 46 34.42 -36.62 8.54
C LYS A 46 34.12 -37.98 7.92
N LYS A 47 34.51 -38.12 6.64
CA LYS A 47 35.16 -39.29 6.00
C LYS A 47 34.49 -40.68 6.05
N LYS A 48 34.42 -41.29 4.86
CA LYS A 48 35.08 -42.57 4.44
C LYS A 48 35.04 -42.63 2.90
N LYS A 49 36.17 -42.53 2.16
CA LYS A 49 37.06 -43.60 1.62
C LYS A 49 36.27 -44.77 0.99
N GLY A 50 36.48 -45.23 -0.24
CA GLY A 50 37.54 -45.08 -1.26
C GLY A 50 37.13 -45.86 -2.54
N PRO A 51 38.07 -46.35 -3.37
CA PRO A 51 38.27 -45.97 -4.77
C PRO A 51 37.80 -47.02 -5.79
N ASP A 52 37.85 -46.68 -7.11
CA ASP A 52 38.29 -47.53 -8.24
C ASP A 52 37.75 -46.98 -9.59
N THR A 53 38.63 -46.48 -10.48
CA THR A 53 39.31 -47.11 -11.63
C THR A 53 38.52 -47.10 -12.95
N ASN A 54 39.31 -47.02 -14.03
CA ASN A 54 39.05 -47.34 -15.44
C ASN A 54 38.48 -46.28 -16.40
N THR A 55 39.44 -45.66 -17.11
CA THR A 55 39.69 -45.83 -18.55
C THR A 55 38.49 -46.11 -19.47
N ASP A 56 38.37 -45.25 -20.48
CA ASP A 56 38.70 -45.53 -21.89
C ASP A 56 37.61 -45.14 -22.90
N GLN A 57 38.08 -44.39 -23.91
CA GLN A 57 37.62 -44.36 -25.31
C GLN A 57 36.20 -43.78 -25.59
N GLN A 58 35.92 -43.04 -26.66
CA GLN A 58 36.62 -42.83 -27.93
C GLN A 58 36.10 -41.56 -28.63
N LYS A 59 36.84 -41.18 -29.67
CA LYS A 59 36.87 -39.96 -30.49
C LYS A 59 35.84 -39.92 -31.63
N LYS A 60 35.61 -38.69 -32.14
CA LYS A 60 35.21 -38.25 -33.52
C LYS A 60 33.74 -38.46 -33.93
N GLY A 61 33.05 -37.58 -34.67
CA GLY A 61 33.37 -36.30 -35.32
C GLY A 61 32.46 -36.06 -36.56
N HIS A 62 32.13 -34.78 -36.85
CA HIS A 62 31.51 -34.20 -38.08
C HIS A 62 29.98 -34.44 -38.23
N GLY A 63 29.13 -33.51 -38.70
CA GLY A 63 29.22 -32.21 -39.36
C GLY A 63 27.82 -31.51 -39.36
N PRO A 64 27.62 -30.39 -40.08
CA PRO A 64 26.66 -29.33 -39.74
C PRO A 64 25.28 -29.49 -40.42
N ILE A 65 24.23 -28.89 -39.84
CA ILE A 65 22.95 -28.70 -40.52
C ILE A 65 22.46 -27.26 -40.31
N ASP A 66 22.21 -26.65 -41.46
CA ASP A 66 21.78 -25.29 -41.76
C ASP A 66 20.30 -25.06 -41.40
N GLY A 67 19.92 -23.79 -41.22
CA GLY A 67 18.56 -23.40 -40.82
C GLY A 67 18.37 -21.89 -40.84
N SER A 68 18.23 -21.36 -42.04
CA SER A 68 17.91 -19.97 -42.38
C SER A 68 16.50 -19.56 -41.92
N VAL A 69 16.36 -18.30 -41.48
CA VAL A 69 15.07 -17.62 -41.23
C VAL A 69 15.15 -16.21 -41.86
N PRO A 70 14.09 -15.69 -42.51
CA PRO A 70 14.20 -14.59 -43.48
C PRO A 70 14.25 -13.19 -42.87
N GLU A 71 14.84 -12.29 -43.65
CA GLU A 71 14.99 -10.85 -43.46
C GLU A 71 13.70 -10.08 -43.81
N LEU A 72 13.25 -9.16 -42.95
CA LEU A 72 12.19 -8.17 -43.23
C LEU A 72 12.50 -6.82 -42.53
N ASP A 73 12.82 -5.85 -43.38
CA ASP A 73 12.76 -4.37 -43.31
C ASP A 73 13.15 -3.55 -42.04
N PRO A 74 14.09 -2.56 -42.18
CA PRO A 74 14.44 -1.62 -41.13
C PRO A 74 13.77 -0.25 -41.34
N LYS A 75 12.61 0.02 -40.73
CA LYS A 75 12.13 1.40 -40.51
C LYS A 75 11.31 1.50 -39.22
N VAL A 76 11.95 1.95 -38.14
CA VAL A 76 11.58 3.09 -37.26
C VAL A 76 12.69 3.20 -36.22
N ALA A 77 13.60 4.15 -36.43
CA ALA A 77 14.65 4.48 -35.49
C ALA A 77 14.05 5.18 -34.25
N VAL A 78 13.97 4.46 -33.13
CA VAL A 78 13.87 5.07 -31.80
C VAL A 78 15.28 5.29 -31.30
N GLN A 79 15.68 6.56 -31.15
CA GLN A 79 16.98 6.94 -30.61
C GLN A 79 17.15 6.33 -29.20
N PRO A 80 18.23 5.59 -28.92
CA PRO A 80 18.51 5.15 -27.56
C PRO A 80 19.00 6.35 -26.72
N GLU A 81 18.26 6.67 -25.66
CA GLU A 81 18.70 7.59 -24.61
C GLU A 81 20.11 7.18 -24.12
N LYS A 82 21.03 8.15 -24.12
CA LYS A 82 22.39 7.97 -23.59
C LYS A 82 22.33 7.45 -22.14
N PRO A 83 23.13 6.42 -21.78
CA PRO A 83 23.15 5.92 -20.41
C PRO A 83 23.66 7.02 -19.47
N LYS A 84 22.79 7.45 -18.54
CA LYS A 84 23.15 8.35 -17.44
C LYS A 84 24.27 7.70 -16.63
N LYS A 85 25.37 8.43 -16.46
CA LYS A 85 26.55 8.07 -15.66
C LYS A 85 26.12 7.44 -14.31
N PRO A 86 26.82 6.42 -13.81
CA PRO A 86 26.46 5.76 -12.56
C PRO A 86 26.44 6.78 -11.42
N LYS A 87 25.29 6.86 -10.73
CA LYS A 87 25.09 7.69 -9.55
C LYS A 87 26.17 7.34 -8.53
N LYS A 88 26.92 8.36 -8.07
CA LYS A 88 27.87 8.26 -6.96
C LYS A 88 27.26 7.44 -5.82
N ALA A 89 28.07 6.54 -5.25
CA ALA A 89 27.71 5.73 -4.09
C ALA A 89 26.97 6.58 -3.06
N ARG A 90 25.75 6.14 -2.70
CA ARG A 90 24.87 6.79 -1.74
C ARG A 90 25.66 6.97 -0.43
N ARG A 91 26.11 8.20 -0.13
CA ARG A 91 26.70 8.50 1.18
C ARG A 91 25.68 8.08 2.23
N LYS A 92 26.10 7.30 3.24
CA LYS A 92 25.27 7.05 4.42
C LYS A 92 24.96 8.41 5.04
N GLU A 93 23.73 8.87 4.90
CA GLU A 93 23.26 10.07 5.57
C GLU A 93 23.26 9.78 7.07
N GLN A 94 23.98 10.61 7.84
CA GLN A 94 23.99 10.50 9.30
C GLN A 94 22.68 11.07 9.84
N SER A 95 22.22 10.55 10.98
CA SER A 95 21.00 11.07 11.62
C SER A 95 21.19 12.53 12.08
N VAL A 96 20.07 13.24 12.29
CA VAL A 96 20.10 14.67 12.67
C VAL A 96 20.79 14.84 14.04
N LEU A 97 20.49 13.98 15.01
CA LEU A 97 21.10 13.97 16.34
C LEU A 97 22.57 13.56 16.27
N GLN A 98 22.92 12.54 15.48
CA GLN A 98 24.33 12.16 15.28
C GLN A 98 25.14 13.35 14.79
N THR A 99 24.62 14.08 13.79
CA THR A 99 25.27 15.29 13.26
C THR A 99 25.48 16.35 14.35
N LYS A 100 24.47 16.60 15.19
CA LYS A 100 24.57 17.59 16.28
C LYS A 100 25.51 17.15 17.40
N LEU A 101 25.48 15.87 17.78
CA LEU A 101 26.34 15.31 18.82
C LEU A 101 27.80 15.28 18.40
N THR A 102 28.09 14.97 17.14
CA THR A 102 29.47 15.04 16.62
C THR A 102 30.00 16.47 16.70
N LYS A 103 29.19 17.48 16.35
CA LYS A 103 29.60 18.89 16.52
C LYS A 103 29.87 19.25 17.98
N LEU A 104 29.00 18.82 18.89
CA LEU A 104 29.16 19.08 20.33
C LEU A 104 30.39 18.37 20.91
N ALA A 105 30.64 17.12 20.54
CA ALA A 105 31.81 16.36 20.94
C ALA A 105 33.12 17.03 20.48
N ILE A 106 33.14 17.56 19.25
CA ILE A 106 34.28 18.32 18.72
C ILE A 106 34.50 19.61 19.53
N GLN A 107 33.43 20.35 19.86
CA GLN A 107 33.53 21.57 20.69
C GLN A 107 34.08 21.26 22.09
N ILE A 108 33.60 20.21 22.74
CA ILE A 108 34.12 19.76 24.03
C ILE A 108 35.60 19.36 23.90
N GLY A 109 35.97 18.66 22.82
CA GLY A 109 37.36 18.29 22.53
C GLY A 109 38.29 19.49 22.45
N TYR A 110 37.88 20.57 21.76
CA TYR A 110 38.66 21.82 21.72
C TYR A 110 38.82 22.46 23.09
N VAL A 111 37.74 22.59 23.86
CA VAL A 111 37.78 23.17 25.21
C VAL A 111 38.67 22.33 26.13
N GLY A 112 38.50 21.00 26.11
CA GLY A 112 39.32 20.06 26.88
C GLY A 112 40.81 20.15 26.53
N THR A 113 41.13 20.31 25.25
CA THR A 113 42.51 20.48 24.78
C THR A 113 43.12 21.79 25.27
N CYS A 114 42.37 22.90 25.18
CA CYS A 114 42.82 24.19 25.71
C CYS A 114 43.11 24.12 27.22
N VAL A 115 42.23 23.49 28.01
CA VAL A 115 42.41 23.34 29.46
C VAL A 115 43.58 22.41 29.79
N ALA A 116 43.75 21.30 29.07
CA ALA A 116 44.87 20.38 29.27
C ALA A 116 46.22 21.07 29.00
N VAL A 117 46.33 21.81 27.88
CA VAL A 117 47.55 22.56 27.53
C VAL A 117 47.82 23.65 28.56
N ALA A 118 46.81 24.41 28.96
CA ALA A 118 46.95 25.45 30.00
C ALA A 118 47.43 24.85 31.33
N THR A 119 46.90 23.69 31.73
CA THR A 119 47.29 23.00 32.97
C THR A 119 48.76 22.57 32.93
N VAL A 120 49.20 21.97 31.83
CA VAL A 120 50.61 21.59 31.65
C VAL A 120 51.51 22.81 31.69
N LEU A 121 51.15 23.89 30.98
CA LEU A 121 51.92 25.13 30.98
C LEU A 121 52.03 25.74 32.39
N ILE A 122 50.92 25.82 33.13
CA ILE A 122 50.92 26.36 34.50
C ILE A 122 51.81 25.50 35.41
N LEU A 123 51.72 24.17 35.32
CA LEU A 123 52.54 23.26 36.13
C LEU A 123 54.03 23.37 35.80
N VAL A 124 54.37 23.45 34.51
CA VAL A 124 55.75 23.61 34.04
C VAL A 124 56.32 24.98 34.44
N ILE A 125 55.55 26.06 34.26
CA ILE A 125 55.96 27.42 34.67
C ILE A 125 56.15 27.48 36.18
N LYS A 126 55.18 26.98 36.97
CA LYS A 126 55.28 26.94 38.43
C LYS A 126 56.53 26.19 38.86
N PHE A 127 56.76 25.01 38.29
CA PHE A 127 57.93 24.19 38.56
C PHE A 127 59.24 24.92 38.21
N ALA A 128 59.30 25.59 37.06
CA ALA A 128 60.47 26.33 36.63
C ALA A 128 60.78 27.49 37.58
N VAL A 129 59.76 28.25 38.00
CA VAL A 129 59.91 29.39 38.93
C VAL A 129 60.33 28.91 40.32
N THR A 130 59.67 27.91 40.90
CA THR A 130 60.01 27.46 42.26
C THR A 130 61.38 26.80 42.33
N THR A 131 61.76 26.00 41.32
CA THR A 131 62.97 25.19 41.36
C THR A 131 64.21 25.97 40.93
N PHE A 132 64.12 26.70 39.82
CA PHE A 132 65.28 27.40 39.25
C PHE A 132 65.37 28.86 39.69
N ALA A 133 64.26 29.56 39.88
CA ALA A 133 64.29 30.98 40.25
C ALA A 133 64.34 31.20 41.78
N GLN A 134 63.54 30.47 42.56
CA GLN A 134 63.48 30.63 44.03
C GLN A 134 64.51 29.76 44.76
N ASN A 135 64.52 28.44 44.49
CA ASN A 135 65.36 27.49 45.23
C ASN A 135 66.79 27.35 44.67
N LYS A 136 67.06 27.89 43.46
CA LYS A 136 68.36 27.84 42.77
C LYS A 136 68.99 26.44 42.69
N GLU A 137 68.19 25.39 42.50
CA GLU A 137 68.71 24.02 42.36
C GLU A 137 69.38 23.82 40.99
N PRO A 138 70.55 23.15 40.90
CA PRO A 138 71.17 22.80 39.63
C PRO A 138 70.37 21.71 38.90
N TRP A 139 70.35 21.78 37.57
CA TRP A 139 69.60 20.84 36.74
C TRP A 139 70.04 19.38 36.94
N GLN A 140 69.18 18.56 37.56
CA GLN A 140 69.32 17.12 37.64
C GLN A 140 68.40 16.41 36.64
N THR A 141 68.97 15.93 35.54
CA THR A 141 68.23 15.32 34.42
C THR A 141 67.29 14.19 34.86
N GLY A 142 67.69 13.31 35.78
CA GLY A 142 66.85 12.19 36.22
C GLY A 142 65.60 12.60 37.03
N LYS A 143 65.73 13.59 37.92
CA LYS A 143 64.65 14.02 38.84
C LYS A 143 63.67 14.97 38.16
N HIS A 144 64.18 15.99 37.46
CA HIS A 144 63.34 17.02 36.84
C HIS A 144 62.63 16.51 35.58
N LEU A 145 63.27 15.63 34.78
CA LEU A 145 62.60 15.02 33.64
C LEU A 145 61.41 14.16 34.09
N LYS A 146 61.56 13.40 35.19
CA LYS A 146 60.46 12.62 35.78
C LYS A 146 59.29 13.51 36.22
N GLN A 147 59.56 14.70 36.77
CA GLN A 147 58.52 15.66 37.13
C GLN A 147 57.81 16.25 35.91
N ILE A 148 58.54 16.61 34.85
CA ILE A 148 57.94 17.11 33.60
C ILE A 148 57.06 16.03 32.95
N VAL A 149 57.54 14.78 32.92
CA VAL A 149 56.73 13.64 32.44
C VAL A 149 55.45 13.49 33.26
N ASN A 150 55.49 13.65 34.59
CA ASN A 150 54.28 13.64 35.42
C ASN A 150 53.31 14.78 35.08
N PHE A 151 53.80 15.98 34.76
CA PHE A 151 52.92 17.07 34.31
C PHE A 151 52.27 16.78 32.97
N VAL A 152 53.01 16.20 32.02
CA VAL A 152 52.46 15.75 30.74
C VAL A 152 51.40 14.66 30.95
N ILE A 153 51.66 13.66 31.81
CA ILE A 153 50.67 12.64 32.19
C ILE A 153 49.42 13.28 32.80
N THR A 154 49.59 14.32 33.63
CA THR A 154 48.46 15.09 34.19
C THR A 154 47.66 15.80 33.09
N GLY A 155 48.32 16.39 32.08
CA GLY A 155 47.64 16.97 30.93
C GLY A 155 46.86 15.95 30.10
N VAL A 156 47.46 14.79 29.83
CA VAL A 156 46.80 13.69 29.11
C VAL A 156 45.59 13.16 29.88
N THR A 157 45.70 13.00 31.20
CA THR A 157 44.56 12.56 32.03
C THR A 157 43.42 13.58 32.03
N VAL A 158 43.71 14.89 32.09
CA VAL A 158 42.69 15.94 31.93
C VAL A 158 42.01 15.86 30.56
N LEU A 159 42.78 15.63 29.49
CA LEU A 159 42.24 15.50 28.13
C LEU A 159 41.31 14.27 28.00
N VAL A 160 41.71 13.11 28.51
CA VAL A 160 40.91 11.87 28.48
C VAL A 160 39.61 12.03 29.26
N VAL A 161 39.65 12.70 30.42
CA VAL A 161 38.44 13.00 31.21
C VAL A 161 37.51 13.97 30.47
N ALA A 162 38.07 14.89 29.68
CA ALA A 162 37.28 15.89 28.95
C ALA A 162 36.57 15.33 27.71
N VAL A 163 37.11 14.31 27.02
CA VAL A 163 36.51 13.76 25.80
C VAL A 163 35.47 12.69 26.14
N PRO A 164 34.17 12.91 25.89
CA PRO A 164 33.12 11.98 26.29
C PRO A 164 32.97 10.84 25.26
N GLU A 165 33.90 9.87 25.28
CA GLU A 165 33.89 8.72 24.36
C GLU A 165 32.62 7.85 24.47
N GLY A 166 31.94 7.88 25.61
CA GLY A 166 30.69 7.15 25.84
C GLY A 166 29.44 7.75 25.16
N LEU A 167 29.50 8.99 24.66
CA LEU A 167 28.33 9.69 24.12
C LEU A 167 27.75 9.02 22.85
N PRO A 168 28.55 8.65 21.82
CA PRO A 168 28.02 7.94 20.64
C PRO A 168 27.49 6.55 20.97
N LEU A 169 28.11 5.87 21.94
CA LEU A 169 27.68 4.55 22.41
C LEU A 169 26.32 4.62 23.10
N ALA A 170 26.12 5.60 23.99
CA ALA A 170 24.86 5.80 24.70
C ALA A 170 23.67 6.01 23.74
N VAL A 171 23.87 6.80 22.68
CA VAL A 171 22.83 7.04 21.67
C VAL A 171 22.49 5.78 20.88
N THR A 172 23.51 5.05 20.44
CA THR A 172 23.30 3.81 19.68
C THR A 172 22.55 2.76 20.51
N LEU A 173 22.90 2.64 21.81
CA LEU A 173 22.23 1.73 22.74
C LEU A 173 20.76 2.12 22.98
N SER A 174 20.50 3.42 23.21
CA SER A 174 19.15 3.96 23.40
C SER A 174 18.26 3.73 22.17
N LEU A 175 18.82 3.95 20.98
CA LEU A 175 18.13 3.74 19.70
C LEU A 175 17.83 2.26 19.45
N ALA A 176 18.80 1.37 19.74
CA ALA A 176 18.62 -0.08 19.62
C ALA A 176 17.53 -0.60 20.58
N TYR A 177 17.49 -0.11 21.83
CA TYR A 177 16.43 -0.45 22.78
C TYR A 177 15.07 0.06 22.30
N SER A 178 15.01 1.29 21.79
CA SER A 178 13.79 1.88 21.24
C SER A 178 13.24 1.10 20.05
N VAL A 179 14.10 0.68 19.12
CA VAL A 179 13.72 -0.15 17.96
C VAL A 179 13.19 -1.52 18.40
N LYS A 180 13.83 -2.15 19.40
CA LYS A 180 13.34 -3.41 19.98
C LYS A 180 11.94 -3.25 20.58
N ARG A 181 11.67 -2.14 21.28
CA ARG A 181 10.36 -1.84 21.84
C ARG A 181 9.32 -1.57 20.73
N MET A 182 9.66 -0.76 19.73
CA MET A 182 8.79 -0.48 18.57
C MET A 182 8.40 -1.75 17.80
N MET A 183 9.33 -2.70 17.67
CA MET A 183 9.05 -3.99 17.02
C MET A 183 7.97 -4.79 17.77
N LYS A 184 7.94 -4.72 19.11
CA LYS A 184 6.88 -5.34 19.92
C LYS A 184 5.51 -4.67 19.69
N ASP A 185 5.51 -3.38 19.35
CA ASP A 185 4.32 -2.59 19.05
C ASP A 185 3.92 -2.66 17.56
N ASN A 186 4.33 -3.72 16.84
CA ASN A 186 4.10 -3.94 15.41
C ASN A 186 4.69 -2.85 14.49
N ASN A 187 5.71 -2.11 14.93
CA ASN A 187 6.43 -1.12 14.14
C ASN A 187 7.87 -1.58 13.84
N LEU A 188 8.11 -2.08 12.63
CA LEU A 188 9.42 -2.57 12.20
C LEU A 188 10.26 -1.44 11.58
N VAL A 189 11.22 -0.92 12.34
CA VAL A 189 12.17 0.10 11.88
C VAL A 189 13.31 -0.58 11.10
N ARG A 190 13.42 -0.29 9.79
CA ARG A 190 14.50 -0.83 8.93
C ARG A 190 15.80 -0.02 8.99
N HIS A 191 15.69 1.26 9.30
CA HIS A 191 16.78 2.24 9.34
C HIS A 191 16.74 2.94 10.69
N LEU A 192 17.78 2.77 11.51
CA LEU A 192 17.79 3.24 12.90
C LEU A 192 17.59 4.77 13.00
N ASP A 193 18.17 5.52 12.08
CA ASP A 193 18.05 6.97 11.90
C ASP A 193 16.62 7.45 11.59
N ALA A 194 15.77 6.58 11.04
CA ALA A 194 14.37 6.93 10.76
C ALA A 194 13.56 7.13 12.05
N CYS A 195 13.86 6.38 13.11
CA CYS A 195 13.20 6.49 14.42
C CYS A 195 13.36 7.90 15.00
N GLU A 196 14.56 8.46 14.91
CA GLU A 196 14.84 9.82 15.35
C GLU A 196 14.22 10.88 14.43
N THR A 197 14.35 10.68 13.12
CA THR A 197 13.84 11.62 12.11
C THR A 197 12.32 11.80 12.23
N MET A 198 11.60 10.71 12.48
CA MET A 198 10.14 10.73 12.66
C MET A 198 9.70 11.54 13.89
N GLY A 199 10.55 11.64 14.93
CA GLY A 199 10.29 12.49 16.10
C GLY A 199 10.19 13.99 15.78
N ASN A 200 10.73 14.43 14.63
CA ASN A 200 10.65 15.82 14.15
C ASN A 200 9.61 16.01 13.05
N ALA A 201 8.74 15.02 12.80
CA ALA A 201 7.75 15.10 11.73
C ALA A 201 6.71 16.21 12.00
N THR A 202 6.57 17.15 11.05
CA THR A 202 5.56 18.22 11.10
C THR A 202 4.35 17.93 10.23
N ALA A 203 4.48 16.98 9.30
CA ALA A 203 3.43 16.58 8.38
C ALA A 203 3.48 15.08 8.12
N ILE A 204 2.30 14.46 8.02
CA ILE A 204 2.15 13.05 7.61
C ILE A 204 1.31 13.03 6.34
N CYS A 205 1.89 12.58 5.24
CA CYS A 205 1.18 12.28 4.01
C CYS A 205 0.79 10.81 4.02
N SER A 206 -0.48 10.51 4.22
CA SER A 206 -1.00 9.15 4.31
C SER A 206 -1.76 8.77 3.04
N ASP A 207 -1.55 7.54 2.54
CA ASP A 207 -2.45 6.97 1.54
C ASP A 207 -3.80 6.64 2.18
N LYS A 208 -4.86 6.57 1.38
CA LYS A 208 -6.18 6.20 1.85
C LYS A 208 -6.30 4.68 1.96
N THR A 209 -6.16 3.97 0.84
CA THR A 209 -6.54 2.55 0.72
C THR A 209 -5.58 1.66 1.48
N GLY A 210 -6.08 0.99 2.53
CA GLY A 210 -5.32 0.06 3.35
C GLY A 210 -4.42 0.67 4.42
N THR A 211 -4.18 1.99 4.36
CA THR A 211 -3.55 2.73 5.47
C THR A 211 -4.63 3.33 6.38
N LEU A 212 -5.44 4.27 5.89
CA LEU A 212 -6.53 4.88 6.67
C LEU A 212 -7.78 3.98 6.71
N THR A 213 -7.98 3.18 5.68
CA THR A 213 -9.10 2.26 5.56
C THR A 213 -8.65 0.81 5.80
N THR A 214 -9.63 -0.05 6.05
CA THR A 214 -9.39 -1.49 6.33
C THR A 214 -8.98 -2.29 5.10
N ASN A 215 -9.05 -1.71 3.90
CA ASN A 215 -8.87 -2.38 2.61
C ASN A 215 -9.86 -3.55 2.40
N ARG A 216 -11.05 -3.43 3.01
CA ARG A 216 -12.10 -4.46 3.05
C ARG A 216 -13.42 -3.81 2.65
N MET A 217 -13.83 -4.01 1.40
CA MET A 217 -15.08 -3.43 0.91
C MET A 217 -16.27 -4.05 1.66
N THR A 218 -17.19 -3.22 2.15
CA THR A 218 -18.34 -3.64 2.95
C THR A 218 -19.59 -2.93 2.44
N ALA A 219 -20.71 -3.65 2.37
CA ALA A 219 -22.01 -3.04 2.07
C ALA A 219 -22.54 -2.31 3.29
N VAL A 220 -22.88 -1.03 3.11
CA VAL A 220 -23.32 -0.14 4.19
C VAL A 220 -24.73 0.40 3.98
N GLN A 221 -25.14 0.57 2.72
CA GLN A 221 -26.47 1.06 2.38
C GLN A 221 -27.08 0.19 1.28
N CYS A 222 -28.40 0.15 1.20
CA CYS A 222 -29.09 -0.46 0.07
C CYS A 222 -30.42 0.23 -0.24
N TYR A 223 -30.91 0.06 -1.46
CA TYR A 223 -32.25 0.42 -1.87
C TYR A 223 -32.96 -0.82 -2.36
N ILE A 224 -34.07 -1.18 -1.72
CA ILE A 224 -34.86 -2.40 -2.00
C ILE A 224 -36.33 -2.06 -1.83
N GLY A 225 -37.17 -2.50 -2.76
CA GLY A 225 -38.63 -2.42 -2.64
C GLY A 225 -39.16 -0.99 -2.46
N GLY A 226 -38.56 -0.01 -3.13
CA GLY A 226 -38.98 1.40 -3.03
C GLY A 226 -38.39 2.19 -1.85
N ARG A 227 -37.56 1.57 -1.01
CA ARG A 227 -37.03 2.21 0.22
C ARG A 227 -35.50 2.23 0.24
N HIS A 228 -34.93 3.40 0.56
CA HIS A 228 -33.51 3.57 0.84
C HIS A 228 -33.21 3.29 2.32
N TYR A 229 -32.38 2.29 2.56
CA TYR A 229 -31.88 1.90 3.87
C TYR A 229 -30.43 2.39 4.03
N ARG A 230 -30.20 3.20 5.08
CA ARG A 230 -28.86 3.69 5.44
C ARG A 230 -28.03 2.68 6.25
N GLU A 231 -28.68 1.63 6.73
CA GLU A 231 -28.10 0.48 7.39
C GLU A 231 -28.73 -0.77 6.77
N ILE A 232 -28.03 -1.90 6.77
CA ILE A 232 -28.55 -3.12 6.15
C ILE A 232 -29.79 -3.60 6.93
N PRO A 233 -30.97 -3.74 6.29
CA PRO A 233 -32.19 -4.15 6.97
C PRO A 233 -32.11 -5.61 7.42
N ASN A 234 -32.83 -5.93 8.50
CA ASN A 234 -33.02 -7.31 8.92
C ASN A 234 -33.93 -8.06 7.93
N GLN A 235 -33.77 -9.38 7.82
CA GLN A 235 -34.57 -10.23 6.92
C GLN A 235 -36.09 -10.04 7.10
N SER A 236 -36.56 -9.81 8.33
CA SER A 236 -37.98 -9.62 8.65
C SER A 236 -38.60 -8.34 8.06
N GLN A 237 -37.78 -7.38 7.63
CA GLN A 237 -38.24 -6.13 7.05
C GLN A 237 -38.45 -6.21 5.53
N LEU A 238 -38.08 -7.35 4.91
CA LEU A 238 -38.14 -7.56 3.47
C LEU A 238 -39.01 -8.79 3.16
N PRO A 239 -39.76 -8.81 2.03
CA PRO A 239 -40.48 -9.99 1.60
C PRO A 239 -39.53 -11.19 1.39
N PRO A 240 -39.86 -12.39 1.88
CA PRO A 240 -38.99 -13.57 1.76
C PRO A 240 -38.56 -13.88 0.31
N ALA A 241 -39.49 -13.77 -0.64
CA ALA A 241 -39.21 -14.01 -2.05
C ALA A 241 -38.17 -13.03 -2.64
N VAL A 242 -38.18 -11.77 -2.20
CA VAL A 242 -37.20 -10.75 -2.62
C VAL A 242 -35.83 -11.06 -2.02
N VAL A 243 -35.79 -11.43 -0.74
CA VAL A 243 -34.54 -11.83 -0.07
C VAL A 243 -33.94 -13.04 -0.76
N ASP A 244 -34.73 -14.09 -1.02
CA ASP A 244 -34.27 -15.29 -1.71
C ASP A 244 -33.69 -14.95 -3.09
N LEU A 245 -34.37 -14.09 -3.86
CA LEU A 245 -33.89 -13.68 -5.17
C LEU A 245 -32.59 -12.87 -5.10
N ILE A 246 -32.45 -11.95 -4.14
CA ILE A 246 -31.22 -11.17 -3.91
C ILE A 246 -30.07 -12.11 -3.53
N VAL A 247 -30.33 -13.01 -2.59
CA VAL A 247 -29.35 -13.96 -2.07
C VAL A 247 -28.89 -14.91 -3.17
N THR A 248 -29.82 -15.47 -3.95
CA THR A 248 -29.50 -16.35 -5.08
C THR A 248 -28.72 -15.59 -6.16
N ASN A 249 -29.17 -14.39 -6.55
CA ASN A 249 -28.50 -13.56 -7.54
C ASN A 249 -27.05 -13.25 -7.14
N ILE A 250 -26.84 -12.70 -5.95
CA ILE A 250 -25.50 -12.31 -5.49
C ILE A 250 -24.59 -13.52 -5.32
N SER A 251 -25.10 -14.63 -4.78
CA SER A 251 -24.30 -15.83 -4.51
C SER A 251 -23.81 -16.50 -5.80
N ILE A 252 -24.68 -16.57 -6.81
CA ILE A 252 -24.41 -17.20 -8.12
C ILE A 252 -23.65 -16.25 -9.05
N ASN A 253 -24.10 -15.00 -9.16
CA ASN A 253 -23.53 -14.00 -10.05
C ASN A 253 -22.28 -13.35 -9.45
N SER A 254 -21.49 -14.08 -8.65
CA SER A 254 -20.21 -13.67 -8.11
C SER A 254 -19.19 -14.76 -8.32
N GLY A 255 -17.94 -14.40 -8.63
CA GLY A 255 -16.87 -15.37 -8.81
C GLY A 255 -16.80 -16.34 -7.63
N TYR A 256 -16.71 -17.65 -7.92
CA TYR A 256 -16.68 -18.68 -6.88
C TYR A 256 -15.33 -18.72 -6.14
N THR A 257 -14.32 -18.07 -6.71
CA THR A 257 -13.05 -17.73 -6.07
C THR A 257 -13.19 -16.61 -5.03
N SER A 258 -14.24 -15.78 -5.12
CA SER A 258 -14.54 -14.75 -4.13
C SER A 258 -15.19 -15.36 -2.90
N LYS A 259 -14.52 -15.26 -1.74
CA LYS A 259 -14.93 -15.90 -0.48
C LYS A 259 -14.65 -15.02 0.73
N LEU A 260 -15.50 -15.16 1.75
CA LEU A 260 -15.31 -14.60 3.07
C LEU A 260 -14.79 -15.70 3.99
N LEU A 261 -13.56 -15.55 4.47
CA LEU A 261 -12.95 -16.48 5.41
C LEU A 261 -12.99 -15.88 6.82
N PRO A 262 -13.12 -16.73 7.87
CA PRO A 262 -12.94 -16.29 9.25
C PRO A 262 -11.58 -15.59 9.43
N SER A 263 -11.51 -14.67 10.38
CA SER A 263 -10.24 -14.05 10.75
C SER A 263 -9.33 -15.05 11.45
N GLU A 264 -8.02 -14.97 11.22
CA GLU A 264 -7.02 -15.77 11.95
C GLU A 264 -6.96 -15.38 13.44
N ASN A 265 -7.30 -14.13 13.76
CA ASN A 265 -7.31 -13.61 15.12
C ASN A 265 -8.73 -13.65 15.71
N PRO A 266 -8.92 -14.16 16.94
CA PRO A 266 -10.22 -14.11 17.62
C PRO A 266 -10.76 -12.66 17.71
N GLY A 267 -11.98 -12.45 17.23
CA GLY A 267 -12.61 -11.12 17.18
C GLY A 267 -12.16 -10.22 16.03
N GLY A 268 -11.25 -10.69 15.16
CA GLY A 268 -10.86 -9.97 13.95
C GLY A 268 -11.95 -9.95 12.88
N LEU A 269 -11.85 -9.00 11.94
CA LEU A 269 -12.75 -8.92 10.80
C LEU A 269 -12.53 -10.10 9.83
N PRO A 270 -13.58 -10.61 9.16
CA PRO A 270 -13.45 -11.66 8.15
C PRO A 270 -12.53 -11.25 7.00
N MET A 271 -11.67 -12.17 6.56
CA MET A 271 -10.76 -11.98 5.44
C MET A 271 -11.51 -12.12 4.10
N GLN A 272 -11.20 -11.25 3.15
CA GLN A 272 -11.76 -11.28 1.80
C GLN A 272 -10.74 -11.87 0.82
N VAL A 273 -11.10 -12.96 0.16
CA VAL A 273 -10.30 -13.59 -0.91
C VAL A 273 -11.02 -13.36 -2.23
N GLY A 274 -10.30 -12.99 -3.30
CA GLY A 274 -10.89 -12.72 -4.61
C GLY A 274 -11.24 -11.24 -4.81
N ASN A 275 -12.30 -10.97 -5.58
CA ASN A 275 -12.69 -9.59 -5.88
C ASN A 275 -13.39 -8.96 -4.67
N LYS A 276 -12.84 -7.85 -4.17
CA LYS A 276 -13.35 -7.17 -2.96
C LYS A 276 -14.78 -6.65 -3.10
N THR A 277 -15.17 -6.19 -4.30
CA THR A 277 -16.55 -5.75 -4.58
C THR A 277 -17.52 -6.91 -4.41
N GLU A 278 -17.16 -8.08 -4.94
CA GLU A 278 -17.99 -9.27 -4.80
C GLU A 278 -18.01 -9.77 -3.35
N CYS A 279 -16.87 -9.76 -2.66
CA CYS A 279 -16.80 -10.09 -1.24
C CYS A 279 -17.68 -9.17 -0.38
N ALA A 280 -17.80 -7.89 -0.74
CA ALA A 280 -18.71 -6.96 -0.07
C ALA A 280 -20.18 -7.36 -0.26
N LEU A 281 -20.55 -7.81 -1.45
CA LEU A 281 -21.90 -8.31 -1.76
C LEU A 281 -22.17 -9.66 -1.07
N LEU A 282 -21.20 -10.56 -1.00
CA LEU A 282 -21.33 -11.80 -0.22
C LEU A 282 -21.48 -11.48 1.29
N GLY A 283 -20.80 -10.44 1.77
CA GLY A 283 -20.97 -9.94 3.14
C GLY A 283 -22.35 -9.32 3.36
N PHE A 284 -22.91 -8.67 2.33
CA PHE A 284 -24.30 -8.21 2.35
C PHE A 284 -25.29 -9.37 2.49
N VAL A 285 -25.07 -10.49 1.80
CA VAL A 285 -25.88 -11.72 1.96
C VAL A 285 -25.79 -12.28 3.38
N GLN A 286 -24.59 -12.33 3.97
CA GLN A 286 -24.41 -12.74 5.36
C GLN A 286 -25.10 -11.79 6.35
N ASN A 287 -25.04 -10.47 6.11
CA ASN A 287 -25.72 -9.47 6.93
C ASN A 287 -27.26 -9.55 6.83
N LEU A 288 -27.80 -10.08 5.73
CA LEU A 288 -29.22 -10.42 5.58
C LEU A 288 -29.59 -11.74 6.30
N GLY A 289 -28.66 -12.39 7.00
CA GLY A 289 -28.89 -13.61 7.78
C GLY A 289 -28.86 -14.90 6.96
N ARG A 290 -28.30 -14.89 5.74
CA ARG A 290 -28.25 -16.06 4.85
C ARG A 290 -26.80 -16.46 4.53
N ALA A 291 -26.56 -17.76 4.42
CA ALA A 291 -25.26 -18.29 4.02
C ALA A 291 -25.20 -18.46 2.49
N TYR A 292 -24.33 -17.70 1.82
CA TYR A 292 -24.17 -17.80 0.37
C TYR A 292 -23.55 -19.14 -0.05
N GLU A 293 -22.81 -19.79 0.86
CA GLU A 293 -22.19 -21.09 0.67
C GLU A 293 -23.24 -22.17 0.38
N GLN A 294 -24.36 -22.18 1.09
CA GLN A 294 -25.46 -23.13 0.88
C GLN A 294 -26.08 -23.00 -0.53
N VAL A 295 -26.19 -21.77 -1.02
CA VAL A 295 -26.67 -21.52 -2.39
C VAL A 295 -25.66 -22.04 -3.41
N ARG A 296 -24.36 -21.87 -3.16
CA ARG A 296 -23.29 -22.36 -4.05
C ARG A 296 -23.10 -23.87 -4.02
N GLU A 297 -23.40 -24.54 -2.91
CA GLU A 297 -23.49 -26.01 -2.86
C GLU A 297 -24.65 -26.52 -3.73
N THR A 298 -25.76 -25.79 -3.71
CA THR A 298 -26.95 -26.06 -4.53
C THR A 298 -26.71 -25.75 -6.02
N TRP A 299 -25.91 -24.73 -6.32
CA TRP A 299 -25.55 -24.28 -7.65
C TRP A 299 -24.03 -24.27 -7.81
N PRO A 300 -23.39 -25.42 -8.03
CA PRO A 300 -21.95 -25.46 -8.26
C PRO A 300 -21.59 -24.82 -9.61
N GLU A 301 -20.32 -24.43 -9.79
CA GLU A 301 -19.88 -23.63 -10.94
C GLU A 301 -20.12 -24.36 -12.28
N GLU A 302 -20.04 -25.69 -12.29
CA GLU A 302 -20.27 -26.53 -13.47
C GLU A 302 -21.74 -26.54 -13.92
N ARG A 303 -22.66 -26.10 -13.05
CA ARG A 303 -24.10 -26.01 -13.34
C ARG A 303 -24.49 -24.66 -13.97
N LEU A 304 -23.59 -23.67 -13.95
CA LEU A 304 -23.85 -22.38 -14.56
C LEU A 304 -23.98 -22.56 -16.07
N TYR A 305 -25.03 -21.99 -16.65
CA TYR A 305 -25.33 -22.20 -18.07
C TYR A 305 -24.42 -21.35 -18.96
N LYS A 306 -24.29 -20.08 -18.64
CA LYS A 306 -23.41 -19.13 -19.33
C LYS A 306 -22.99 -18.04 -18.35
N VAL A 307 -21.72 -17.65 -18.36
CA VAL A 307 -21.19 -16.54 -17.56
C VAL A 307 -20.64 -15.49 -18.51
N TYR A 308 -21.21 -14.30 -18.44
CA TYR A 308 -20.73 -13.11 -19.12
C TYR A 308 -19.85 -12.33 -18.15
N THR A 309 -18.55 -12.37 -18.40
CA THR A 309 -17.57 -11.70 -17.55
C THR A 309 -17.74 -10.18 -17.61
N PHE A 310 -17.10 -9.50 -16.66
CA PHE A 310 -17.15 -8.04 -16.59
C PHE A 310 -16.57 -7.41 -17.87
N ASN A 311 -17.34 -6.54 -18.50
CA ASN A 311 -16.93 -5.75 -19.65
C ASN A 311 -16.89 -4.27 -19.27
N SER A 312 -15.78 -3.59 -19.58
CA SER A 312 -15.52 -2.21 -19.18
C SER A 312 -16.41 -1.17 -19.86
N VAL A 313 -16.98 -1.48 -21.03
CA VAL A 313 -17.90 -0.60 -21.77
C VAL A 313 -19.26 -0.59 -21.09
N ARG A 314 -19.87 -1.76 -20.87
CA ARG A 314 -21.17 -1.89 -20.18
C ARG A 314 -21.08 -1.76 -18.65
N LYS A 315 -19.89 -1.96 -18.08
CA LYS A 315 -19.60 -1.95 -16.64
C LYS A 315 -20.47 -2.92 -15.82
N SER A 316 -20.79 -4.07 -16.39
CA SER A 316 -21.60 -5.11 -15.76
C SER A 316 -21.13 -6.51 -16.15
N MET A 317 -21.55 -7.48 -15.35
CA MET A 317 -21.40 -8.91 -15.60
C MET A 317 -22.72 -9.63 -15.31
N SER A 318 -22.92 -10.76 -15.98
CA SER A 318 -24.17 -11.52 -15.86
C SER A 318 -23.93 -13.02 -15.85
N THR A 319 -24.82 -13.75 -15.17
CA THR A 319 -24.77 -15.21 -15.07
C THR A 319 -26.14 -15.78 -15.38
N VAL A 320 -26.19 -16.79 -16.23
CA VAL A 320 -27.42 -17.50 -16.61
C VAL A 320 -27.44 -18.86 -15.93
N ILE A 321 -28.59 -19.21 -15.35
CA ILE A 321 -28.89 -20.56 -14.87
C ILE A 321 -30.18 -21.08 -15.50
N LYS A 322 -30.32 -22.41 -15.62
CA LYS A 322 -31.60 -23.07 -15.93
C LYS A 322 -32.32 -23.36 -14.61
N GLU A 323 -33.59 -22.98 -14.49
CA GLU A 323 -34.35 -23.23 -13.26
C GLU A 323 -34.49 -24.73 -12.97
N ARG A 324 -34.49 -25.12 -11.68
CA ARG A 324 -34.57 -26.53 -11.29
C ARG A 324 -35.90 -27.17 -11.68
N ASP A 325 -36.97 -26.44 -11.41
CA ASP A 325 -38.34 -26.95 -11.52
C ASP A 325 -38.86 -26.89 -12.97
N ASN A 326 -38.24 -26.05 -13.80
CA ASN A 326 -38.57 -25.94 -15.22
C ASN A 326 -37.29 -25.80 -16.06
N PRO A 327 -36.80 -26.89 -16.69
CA PRO A 327 -35.56 -26.86 -17.49
C PRO A 327 -35.67 -26.02 -18.78
N LEU A 328 -36.88 -25.58 -19.15
CA LEU A 328 -37.13 -24.66 -20.26
C LEU A 328 -37.19 -23.19 -19.80
N SER A 329 -36.98 -22.93 -18.51
CA SER A 329 -36.93 -21.59 -17.91
C SER A 329 -35.51 -21.24 -17.51
N PHE A 330 -35.07 -20.04 -17.86
CA PHE A 330 -33.76 -19.50 -17.57
C PHE A 330 -33.86 -18.27 -16.68
N LEU A 331 -32.88 -18.10 -15.81
CA LEU A 331 -32.75 -16.94 -14.95
C LEU A 331 -31.41 -16.27 -15.22
N LEU A 332 -31.48 -15.07 -15.78
CA LEU A 332 -30.33 -14.19 -16.00
C LEU A 332 -30.19 -13.27 -14.79
N PHE A 333 -29.04 -13.34 -14.13
CA PHE A 333 -28.66 -12.43 -13.07
C PHE A 333 -27.65 -11.42 -13.58
N THR A 334 -27.79 -10.15 -13.22
CA THR A 334 -26.90 -9.07 -13.64
C THR A 334 -26.47 -8.23 -12.46
N LYS A 335 -25.18 -7.90 -12.41
CA LYS A 335 -24.63 -6.91 -11.47
C LYS A 335 -23.65 -5.98 -12.17
N GLY A 336 -23.60 -4.73 -11.75
CA GLY A 336 -22.71 -3.74 -12.37
C GLY A 336 -22.82 -2.37 -11.74
N ALA A 337 -22.23 -1.37 -12.40
CA ALA A 337 -22.41 0.03 -12.02
C ALA A 337 -23.91 0.38 -12.02
N SER A 338 -24.41 0.91 -10.91
CA SER A 338 -25.85 1.09 -10.69
C SER A 338 -26.51 1.94 -11.78
N GLU A 339 -25.85 3.01 -12.22
CA GLU A 339 -26.34 3.92 -13.26
C GLU A 339 -26.42 3.26 -14.64
N MET A 340 -25.61 2.22 -14.88
CA MET A 340 -25.65 1.46 -16.13
C MET A 340 -26.74 0.40 -16.09
N VAL A 341 -26.81 -0.35 -14.97
CA VAL A 341 -27.80 -1.43 -14.80
C VAL A 341 -29.23 -0.88 -14.76
N VAL A 342 -29.45 0.26 -14.08
CA VAL A 342 -30.78 0.90 -14.00
C VAL A 342 -31.32 1.29 -15.36
N LYS A 343 -30.49 1.78 -16.29
CA LYS A 343 -30.88 2.13 -17.67
C LYS A 343 -31.33 0.91 -18.49
N CYS A 344 -30.83 -0.26 -18.14
CA CYS A 344 -31.20 -1.53 -18.76
C CYS A 344 -32.48 -2.14 -18.16
N CYS A 345 -33.04 -1.57 -17.08
CA CYS A 345 -34.20 -2.13 -16.40
C CYS A 345 -35.52 -1.53 -16.89
N SER A 346 -36.46 -2.35 -17.36
CA SER A 346 -37.84 -1.91 -17.69
C SER A 346 -38.83 -2.21 -16.55
N TRP A 347 -38.38 -2.90 -15.51
CA TRP A 347 -39.16 -3.27 -14.34
C TRP A 347 -38.40 -3.00 -13.05
N ILE A 348 -39.11 -2.81 -11.94
CA ILE A 348 -38.56 -2.70 -10.59
C ILE A 348 -39.48 -3.42 -9.62
N LEU A 349 -38.94 -4.04 -8.57
CA LEU A 349 -39.77 -4.63 -7.53
C LEU A 349 -40.28 -3.58 -6.54
N ASP A 350 -41.57 -3.65 -6.20
CA ASP A 350 -42.19 -2.85 -5.14
C ASP A 350 -41.90 -3.40 -3.73
N ALA A 351 -42.46 -2.77 -2.70
CA ALA A 351 -42.27 -3.17 -1.30
C ALA A 351 -42.81 -4.59 -0.98
N ASN A 352 -43.75 -5.10 -1.78
CA ASN A 352 -44.33 -6.43 -1.64
C ASN A 352 -43.58 -7.49 -2.48
N GLY A 353 -42.62 -7.06 -3.31
CA GLY A 353 -41.89 -7.93 -4.23
C GLY A 353 -42.57 -8.13 -5.58
N ASN A 354 -43.62 -7.35 -5.89
CA ASN A 354 -44.29 -7.43 -7.17
C ASN A 354 -43.57 -6.55 -8.22
N PRO A 355 -43.42 -7.02 -9.46
CA PRO A 355 -42.84 -6.22 -10.53
C PRO A 355 -43.76 -5.08 -10.95
N LYS A 356 -43.23 -3.86 -10.96
CA LYS A 356 -43.88 -2.64 -11.47
C LYS A 356 -43.14 -2.14 -12.72
N PRO A 357 -43.84 -1.62 -13.75
CA PRO A 357 -43.19 -0.96 -14.87
C PRO A 357 -42.27 0.16 -14.39
N PHE A 358 -41.06 0.22 -14.96
CA PHE A 358 -40.01 1.15 -14.58
C PHE A 358 -39.64 2.01 -15.79
N LYS A 359 -40.30 3.16 -15.88
CA LYS A 359 -40.18 4.07 -17.03
C LYS A 359 -38.86 4.87 -16.96
N PRO A 360 -38.40 5.48 -18.06
CA PRO A 360 -37.21 6.32 -18.05
C PRO A 360 -37.25 7.45 -17.00
N GLU A 361 -38.43 8.03 -16.74
CA GLU A 361 -38.63 9.03 -15.68
C GLU A 361 -38.38 8.45 -14.28
N ASP A 362 -38.83 7.22 -14.01
CA ASP A 362 -38.58 6.53 -12.74
C ASP A 362 -37.10 6.17 -12.58
N GLN A 363 -36.44 5.77 -13.68
CA GLN A 363 -35.00 5.46 -13.71
C GLN A 363 -34.15 6.69 -13.37
N GLU A 364 -34.49 7.84 -13.96
CA GLU A 364 -33.82 9.12 -13.69
C GLU A 364 -34.07 9.55 -12.26
N ASN A 365 -35.32 9.49 -11.79
CA ASN A 365 -35.68 9.80 -10.41
C ASN A 365 -34.90 8.94 -9.41
N LEU A 366 -34.78 7.63 -9.65
CA LEU A 366 -33.99 6.73 -8.79
C LEU A 366 -32.50 7.09 -8.81
N THR A 367 -31.98 7.50 -9.97
CA THR A 367 -30.58 7.90 -10.12
C THR A 367 -30.29 9.16 -9.29
N VAL A 368 -31.10 10.20 -9.43
CA VAL A 368 -30.93 11.48 -8.73
C VAL A 368 -31.24 11.37 -7.24
N SER A 369 -32.27 10.61 -6.85
CA SER A 369 -32.71 10.55 -5.45
C SER A 369 -31.94 9.53 -4.59
N VAL A 370 -31.30 8.52 -5.20
CA VAL A 370 -30.63 7.44 -4.46
C VAL A 370 -29.19 7.23 -4.89
N ILE A 371 -28.92 7.03 -6.19
CA ILE A 371 -27.58 6.68 -6.68
C ILE A 371 -26.60 7.84 -6.47
N GLU A 372 -26.99 9.05 -6.89
CA GLU A 372 -26.14 10.24 -6.77
C GLU A 372 -25.85 10.62 -5.31
N PRO A 373 -26.82 10.63 -4.38
CA PRO A 373 -26.55 10.82 -2.96
C PRO A 373 -25.61 9.78 -2.37
N MET A 374 -25.83 8.48 -2.65
CA MET A 374 -24.91 7.41 -2.21
C MET A 374 -23.49 7.65 -2.74
N ALA A 375 -23.35 7.98 -4.02
CA ALA A 375 -22.05 8.27 -4.64
C ALA A 375 -21.41 9.55 -4.06
N GLY A 376 -22.22 10.56 -3.74
CA GLY A 376 -21.80 11.79 -3.07
C GLY A 376 -21.26 11.56 -1.66
N GLU A 377 -21.80 10.58 -0.95
CA GLU A 377 -21.27 10.08 0.33
C GLU A 377 -19.99 9.23 0.15
N GLY A 378 -19.52 9.04 -1.09
CA GLY A 378 -18.30 8.31 -1.41
C GLY A 378 -18.48 6.81 -1.55
N LEU A 379 -19.73 6.32 -1.56
CA LEU A 379 -20.05 4.91 -1.75
C LEU A 379 -19.87 4.52 -3.22
N ARG A 380 -19.42 3.28 -3.45
CA ARG A 380 -19.51 2.65 -4.77
C ARG A 380 -20.88 1.97 -4.85
N THR A 381 -21.72 2.44 -5.77
CA THR A 381 -23.07 1.92 -5.96
C THR A 381 -23.09 0.79 -6.99
N ILE A 382 -23.66 -0.35 -6.62
CA ILE A 382 -23.78 -1.55 -7.47
C ILE A 382 -25.26 -1.84 -7.69
N GLY A 383 -25.68 -1.87 -8.95
CA GLY A 383 -27.03 -2.30 -9.33
C GLY A 383 -27.07 -3.83 -9.41
N ILE A 384 -28.12 -4.41 -8.81
CA ILE A 384 -28.44 -5.84 -8.89
C ILE A 384 -29.78 -5.95 -9.62
N ALA A 385 -29.80 -6.75 -10.67
CA ALA A 385 -30.98 -6.96 -11.50
C ALA A 385 -31.09 -8.41 -11.95
N TYR A 386 -32.27 -8.81 -12.38
CA TYR A 386 -32.52 -10.13 -12.94
C TYR A 386 -33.48 -10.07 -14.12
N LYS A 387 -33.52 -11.14 -14.91
CA LYS A 387 -34.56 -11.39 -15.90
C LYS A 387 -34.84 -12.87 -15.97
N ARG A 388 -36.12 -13.24 -15.88
CA ARG A 388 -36.56 -14.60 -16.16
C ARG A 388 -36.93 -14.71 -17.63
N ILE A 389 -36.42 -15.72 -18.30
CA ILE A 389 -36.65 -16.00 -19.72
C ILE A 389 -37.29 -17.38 -19.79
N THR A 390 -38.53 -17.46 -20.25
CA THR A 390 -39.32 -18.70 -20.13
C THR A 390 -40.33 -18.83 -21.27
N PHE A 391 -40.89 -20.01 -21.43
CA PHE A 391 -41.97 -20.24 -22.39
C PHE A 391 -43.31 -19.80 -21.81
N ALA A 392 -44.29 -19.57 -22.70
CA ALA A 392 -45.64 -19.21 -22.32
C ALA A 392 -46.26 -20.28 -21.40
N SER A 393 -46.73 -19.86 -20.23
CA SER A 393 -47.31 -20.67 -19.17
C SER A 393 -48.35 -19.84 -18.41
N PRO A 394 -49.43 -20.45 -17.88
CA PRO A 394 -50.43 -19.73 -17.08
C PRO A 394 -49.86 -19.00 -15.86
N ASN A 395 -48.68 -19.41 -15.37
CA ASN A 395 -48.03 -18.87 -14.18
C ASN A 395 -46.97 -17.80 -14.50
N ASN A 396 -46.90 -17.28 -15.73
CA ASN A 396 -45.91 -16.25 -16.06
C ASN A 396 -46.18 -14.95 -15.31
N SER A 397 -45.09 -14.34 -14.83
CA SER A 397 -45.08 -13.00 -14.24
C SER A 397 -45.07 -11.95 -15.37
N PRO A 398 -45.63 -10.74 -15.17
CA PRO A 398 -45.67 -9.71 -16.20
C PRO A 398 -44.29 -9.23 -16.69
N ASN A 399 -43.22 -9.46 -15.90
CA ASN A 399 -41.84 -9.14 -16.25
C ASN A 399 -41.05 -10.33 -16.83
N ASP A 400 -41.70 -11.48 -17.07
CA ASP A 400 -41.07 -12.63 -17.73
C ASP A 400 -40.89 -12.34 -19.22
N MET A 401 -39.69 -12.62 -19.74
CA MET A 401 -39.44 -12.60 -21.18
C MET A 401 -39.94 -13.90 -21.80
N ILE A 402 -41.06 -13.83 -22.52
CA ILE A 402 -41.65 -15.00 -23.17
C ILE A 402 -40.92 -15.31 -24.47
N ILE A 403 -40.35 -16.51 -24.55
CA ILE A 403 -39.64 -17.01 -25.71
C ILE A 403 -40.39 -18.16 -26.41
N ARG A 404 -40.18 -18.28 -27.73
CA ARG A 404 -40.67 -19.41 -28.55
C ARG A 404 -39.57 -20.39 -28.93
N ALA A 405 -38.33 -19.95 -28.82
CA ALA A 405 -37.11 -20.71 -29.04
C ALA A 405 -36.02 -20.12 -28.14
N GLU A 406 -34.98 -20.90 -27.87
CA GLU A 406 -33.86 -20.45 -27.06
C GLU A 406 -33.20 -19.19 -27.66
N PRO A 407 -32.90 -18.16 -26.85
CA PRO A 407 -32.31 -16.92 -27.36
C PRO A 407 -30.86 -17.14 -27.82
N ASN A 408 -30.37 -16.24 -28.68
CA ASN A 408 -28.96 -16.22 -29.03
C ASN A 408 -28.12 -15.76 -27.82
N TRP A 409 -27.43 -16.69 -27.16
CA TRP A 409 -26.60 -16.40 -25.99
C TRP A 409 -25.31 -15.64 -26.30
N ASP A 410 -24.99 -15.39 -27.57
CA ASP A 410 -23.86 -14.53 -27.92
C ASP A 410 -24.30 -13.07 -28.18
N ASP A 411 -25.61 -12.80 -28.29
CA ASP A 411 -26.19 -11.46 -28.37
C ASP A 411 -26.52 -10.93 -26.95
N GLU A 412 -25.47 -10.55 -26.24
CA GLU A 412 -25.55 -10.11 -24.85
C GLU A 412 -26.36 -8.82 -24.67
N ASP A 413 -26.28 -7.89 -25.62
CA ASP A 413 -26.93 -6.57 -25.50
C ASP A 413 -28.45 -6.73 -25.47
N ARG A 414 -29.01 -7.55 -26.36
CA ARG A 414 -30.44 -7.87 -26.36
C ARG A 414 -30.90 -8.58 -25.08
N LEU A 415 -30.04 -9.44 -24.50
CA LEU A 415 -30.34 -10.13 -23.25
C LEU A 415 -30.33 -9.18 -22.04
N LEU A 416 -29.64 -8.04 -22.13
CA LEU A 416 -29.61 -7.02 -21.08
C LEU A 416 -30.74 -6.00 -21.19
N GLU A 417 -31.54 -5.97 -22.26
CA GLU A 417 -32.66 -5.01 -22.40
C GLU A 417 -33.91 -5.44 -21.61
N GLY A 418 -34.45 -4.59 -20.74
CA GLY A 418 -35.69 -4.91 -20.03
C GLY A 418 -35.48 -5.86 -18.85
N LEU A 419 -34.39 -5.66 -18.11
CA LEU A 419 -34.16 -6.30 -16.81
C LEU A 419 -35.19 -5.81 -15.77
N THR A 420 -35.25 -6.53 -14.66
CA THR A 420 -35.95 -6.12 -13.43
C THR A 420 -34.94 -5.69 -12.39
N CYS A 421 -34.98 -4.41 -11.99
CA CYS A 421 -34.16 -3.86 -10.92
C CYS A 421 -34.59 -4.46 -9.58
N LEU A 422 -33.63 -5.09 -8.90
CA LEU A 422 -33.87 -5.80 -7.64
C LEU A 422 -33.38 -5.00 -6.44
N ALA A 423 -32.14 -4.49 -6.53
CA ALA A 423 -31.54 -3.69 -5.47
C ALA A 423 -30.44 -2.76 -6.01
N ILE A 424 -30.21 -1.65 -5.30
CA ILE A 424 -28.95 -0.90 -5.40
C ILE A 424 -28.21 -1.07 -4.08
N VAL A 425 -26.95 -1.47 -4.12
CA VAL A 425 -26.12 -1.67 -2.92
C VAL A 425 -24.98 -0.66 -2.93
N GLY A 426 -24.91 0.17 -1.89
CA GLY A 426 -23.80 1.08 -1.63
C GLY A 426 -22.72 0.37 -0.81
N ILE A 427 -21.54 0.19 -1.39
CA ILE A 427 -20.39 -0.42 -0.72
C ILE A 427 -19.28 0.61 -0.51
N GLU A 428 -18.55 0.51 0.59
CA GLU A 428 -17.38 1.34 0.86
C GLU A 428 -16.23 0.56 1.47
N ASP A 429 -15.03 1.14 1.44
CA ASP A 429 -13.90 0.68 2.23
C ASP A 429 -13.88 1.47 3.55
N PRO A 430 -14.33 0.87 4.67
CA PRO A 430 -14.54 1.60 5.90
C PRO A 430 -13.21 2.06 6.51
N VAL A 431 -13.28 3.21 7.18
CA VAL A 431 -12.16 3.77 7.95
C VAL A 431 -11.86 2.84 9.12
N ARG A 432 -10.57 2.66 9.43
CA ARG A 432 -10.17 1.86 10.60
C ARG A 432 -10.65 2.54 11.90
N PRO A 433 -11.21 1.81 12.87
CA PRO A 433 -11.77 2.39 14.09
C PRO A 433 -10.81 3.31 14.86
N GLU A 434 -9.51 2.98 14.86
CA GLU A 434 -8.45 3.71 15.55
C GLU A 434 -8.03 5.02 14.84
N VAL A 435 -8.24 5.12 13.52
CA VAL A 435 -7.71 6.22 12.69
C VAL A 435 -8.21 7.60 13.12
N PRO A 436 -9.51 7.83 13.38
CA PRO A 436 -9.98 9.12 13.84
C PRO A 436 -9.33 9.58 15.15
N ALA A 437 -9.06 8.65 16.08
CA ALA A 437 -8.38 8.97 17.34
C ALA A 437 -6.90 9.31 17.11
N SER A 438 -6.20 8.53 16.29
CA SER A 438 -4.81 8.78 15.93
C SER A 438 -4.61 10.11 15.22
N ILE A 439 -5.52 10.48 14.30
CA ILE A 439 -5.45 11.77 13.59
C ILE A 439 -5.63 12.94 14.57
N ARG A 440 -6.59 12.84 15.51
CA ARG A 440 -6.74 13.85 16.56
C ARG A 440 -5.50 13.98 17.43
N GLN A 441 -4.84 12.86 17.76
CA GLN A 441 -3.59 12.87 18.52
C GLN A 441 -2.47 13.56 17.73
N CYS A 442 -2.31 13.26 16.44
CA CYS A 442 -1.34 13.95 15.57
C CYS A 442 -1.62 15.45 15.50
N GLN A 443 -2.86 15.86 15.29
CA GLN A 443 -3.25 17.27 15.21
C GLN A 443 -2.98 18.02 16.53
N ARG A 444 -3.27 17.40 17.68
CA ARG A 444 -2.93 17.95 19.01
C ARG A 444 -1.42 18.11 19.22
N ALA A 445 -0.61 17.25 18.62
CA ALA A 445 0.85 17.34 18.64
C ALA A 445 1.42 18.35 17.62
N GLY A 446 0.57 19.08 16.89
CA GLY A 446 0.99 20.04 15.87
C GLY A 446 1.37 19.40 14.52
N ILE A 447 1.09 18.09 14.35
CA ILE A 447 1.40 17.36 13.12
C ILE A 447 0.22 17.45 12.15
N THR A 448 0.48 17.98 10.95
CA THR A 448 -0.56 18.10 9.92
C THR A 448 -0.70 16.82 9.11
N VAL A 449 -1.82 16.12 9.26
CA VAL A 449 -2.15 14.94 8.45
C VAL A 449 -2.74 15.36 7.10
N ARG A 450 -2.24 14.79 6.01
CA ARG A 450 -2.70 15.01 4.63
C ARG A 450 -2.99 13.67 3.97
N MET A 451 -4.15 13.54 3.34
CA MET A 451 -4.51 12.36 2.56
C MET A 451 -4.07 12.54 1.10
N VAL A 452 -3.40 11.54 0.54
CA VAL A 452 -3.06 11.48 -0.89
C VAL A 452 -3.63 10.19 -1.44
N THR A 453 -4.49 10.25 -2.47
CA THR A 453 -5.17 9.06 -2.99
C THR A 453 -5.40 9.14 -4.50
N GLY A 454 -5.49 7.97 -5.14
CA GLY A 454 -5.90 7.82 -6.54
C GLY A 454 -7.42 7.91 -6.77
N ASP A 455 -8.20 7.93 -5.69
CA ASP A 455 -9.66 7.97 -5.74
C ASP A 455 -10.20 9.30 -6.28
N ASN A 456 -11.50 9.33 -6.59
CA ASN A 456 -12.19 10.56 -6.96
C ASN A 456 -12.22 11.57 -5.78
N VAL A 457 -12.48 12.83 -6.09
CA VAL A 457 -12.47 13.91 -5.10
C VAL A 457 -13.57 13.78 -4.04
N ASN A 458 -14.74 13.26 -4.40
CA ASN A 458 -15.89 13.15 -3.50
C ASN A 458 -15.69 12.06 -2.44
N THR A 459 -15.25 10.87 -2.86
CA THR A 459 -14.86 9.78 -1.95
C THR A 459 -13.70 10.21 -1.06
N ALA A 460 -12.67 10.85 -1.62
CA ALA A 460 -11.55 11.34 -0.81
C ALA A 460 -12.00 12.36 0.25
N ARG A 461 -12.91 13.28 -0.11
CA ARG A 461 -13.49 14.26 0.82
C ARG A 461 -14.34 13.59 1.91
N SER A 462 -15.18 12.63 1.54
CA SER A 462 -16.02 11.87 2.48
C SER A 462 -15.14 11.13 3.50
N ILE A 463 -14.16 10.36 3.03
CA ILE A 463 -13.24 9.62 3.91
C ILE A 463 -12.41 10.57 4.77
N ALA A 464 -11.91 11.67 4.22
CA ALA A 464 -11.14 12.65 4.99
C ALA A 464 -11.99 13.32 6.08
N THR A 465 -13.28 13.51 5.84
CA THR A 465 -14.23 14.00 6.85
C THR A 465 -14.48 12.95 7.94
N LYS A 466 -14.74 11.69 7.56
CA LYS A 466 -14.90 10.56 8.50
C LYS A 466 -13.65 10.34 9.37
N CYS A 467 -12.46 10.50 8.80
CA CYS A 467 -11.18 10.42 9.49
C CYS A 467 -10.89 11.61 10.43
N GLY A 468 -11.60 12.74 10.29
CA GLY A 468 -11.31 13.98 11.02
C GLY A 468 -10.12 14.78 10.46
N ILE A 469 -9.70 14.50 9.22
CA ILE A 469 -8.71 15.32 8.50
C ILE A 469 -9.36 16.63 8.07
N LEU A 470 -10.62 16.56 7.62
CA LEU A 470 -11.44 17.73 7.30
C LEU A 470 -12.46 17.93 8.42
N GLN A 471 -12.30 19.02 9.16
CA GLN A 471 -13.26 19.51 10.15
C GLN A 471 -14.18 20.58 9.54
N LYS A 472 -15.43 20.65 10.02
CA LYS A 472 -16.41 21.65 9.54
C LYS A 472 -16.01 23.04 10.02
N GLY A 473 -16.04 24.03 9.14
CA GLY A 473 -15.76 25.44 9.46
C GLY A 473 -14.30 25.88 9.29
N GLU A 474 -13.39 24.97 8.95
CA GLU A 474 -11.99 25.29 8.67
C GLU A 474 -11.71 25.45 7.17
N ASN A 475 -10.80 26.36 6.82
CA ASN A 475 -10.41 26.65 5.45
C ASN A 475 -9.42 25.61 4.90
N PHE A 476 -9.92 24.43 4.56
CA PHE A 476 -9.12 23.37 3.94
C PHE A 476 -9.19 23.37 2.43
N LEU A 477 -8.09 22.99 1.80
CA LEU A 477 -7.99 22.82 0.37
C LEU A 477 -7.99 21.33 0.01
N VAL A 478 -8.94 20.95 -0.86
CA VAL A 478 -9.10 19.63 -1.47
C VAL A 478 -8.90 19.79 -2.96
N LEU A 479 -7.87 19.16 -3.53
CA LEU A 479 -7.53 19.28 -4.95
C LEU A 479 -7.47 17.93 -5.64
N GLU A 480 -7.75 17.91 -6.94
CA GLU A 480 -7.34 16.82 -7.82
C GLU A 480 -5.89 17.02 -8.27
N GLY A 481 -5.18 15.93 -8.58
CA GLY A 481 -3.77 15.97 -9.01
C GLY A 481 -3.51 16.86 -10.23
N LYS A 482 -4.44 16.93 -11.19
CA LYS A 482 -4.33 17.82 -12.35
C LYS A 482 -4.34 19.30 -11.95
N GLU A 483 -5.27 19.68 -11.08
CA GLU A 483 -5.41 21.05 -10.59
C GLU A 483 -4.24 21.44 -9.68
N PHE A 484 -3.80 20.53 -8.81
CA PHE A 484 -2.60 20.73 -7.99
C PHE A 484 -1.37 21.05 -8.85
N ASN A 485 -1.09 20.24 -9.88
CA ASN A 485 0.02 20.50 -10.81
C ASN A 485 -0.10 21.86 -11.50
N LYS A 486 -1.31 22.25 -11.91
CA LYS A 486 -1.55 23.53 -12.56
C LYS A 486 -1.26 24.71 -11.63
N ARG A 487 -1.51 24.57 -10.34
CA ARG A 487 -1.27 25.62 -9.33
C ARG A 487 0.19 25.75 -8.93
N ILE A 488 0.95 24.67 -8.90
CA ILE A 488 2.36 24.70 -8.45
C ILE A 488 3.36 24.96 -9.58
N LYS A 489 2.93 24.87 -10.84
CA LYS A 489 3.79 25.10 -12.01
C LYS A 489 3.73 26.55 -12.45
N ASP A 490 4.89 27.12 -12.74
CA ASP A 490 5.01 28.41 -13.39
C ASP A 490 4.45 28.31 -14.82
N LYS A 491 3.60 29.28 -15.21
CA LYS A 491 2.96 29.30 -16.53
C LYS A 491 3.96 29.52 -17.68
N ALA A 492 5.07 30.20 -17.42
CA ALA A 492 6.09 30.49 -18.42
C ALA A 492 7.08 29.34 -18.62
N THR A 493 7.48 28.65 -17.54
CA THR A 493 8.53 27.63 -17.60
C THR A 493 8.01 26.19 -17.51
N GLY A 494 6.75 25.99 -17.08
CA GLY A 494 6.15 24.67 -16.87
C GLY A 494 6.78 23.87 -15.72
N ARG A 495 7.74 24.45 -14.99
CA ARG A 495 8.43 23.84 -13.86
C ARG A 495 7.74 24.17 -12.55
N VAL A 496 7.92 23.32 -11.55
CA VAL A 496 7.39 23.56 -10.19
C VAL A 496 8.10 24.77 -9.58
N SER A 497 7.31 25.74 -9.11
CA SER A 497 7.79 26.90 -8.37
C SER A 497 7.56 26.68 -6.87
N GLN A 498 8.60 26.88 -6.06
CA GLN A 498 8.54 26.69 -4.62
C GLN A 498 7.53 27.65 -3.96
N GLU A 499 7.49 28.92 -4.39
CA GLU A 499 6.56 29.91 -3.84
C GLU A 499 5.09 29.55 -4.09
N LEU A 500 4.79 29.02 -5.29
CA LEU A 500 3.45 28.55 -5.64
C LEU A 500 3.09 27.29 -4.86
N PHE A 501 4.05 26.39 -4.66
CA PHE A 501 3.88 25.20 -3.84
C PHE A 501 3.53 25.58 -2.39
N ASP A 502 4.29 26.49 -1.77
CA ASP A 502 4.11 26.88 -0.37
C ASP A 502 2.74 27.51 -0.11
N LYS A 503 2.24 28.34 -1.04
CA LYS A 503 0.87 28.91 -0.98
C LYS A 503 -0.22 27.82 -0.95
N VAL A 504 -0.02 26.73 -1.68
CA VAL A 504 -0.97 25.61 -1.73
C VAL A 504 -0.80 24.69 -0.52
N TRP A 505 0.45 24.44 -0.11
CA TRP A 505 0.84 23.44 0.88
C TRP A 505 0.23 23.68 2.28
N ILE A 506 0.11 24.95 2.69
CA ILE A 506 -0.40 25.34 4.02
C ILE A 506 -1.83 24.81 4.22
N ASN A 507 -2.70 25.01 3.23
CA ASN A 507 -4.12 24.65 3.32
C ASN A 507 -4.45 23.28 2.72
N LEU A 508 -3.57 22.69 1.92
CA LEU A 508 -3.80 21.38 1.33
C LEU A 508 -3.93 20.30 2.40
N ARG A 509 -5.06 19.58 2.38
CA ARG A 509 -5.33 18.42 3.25
C ARG A 509 -5.64 17.15 2.47
N VAL A 510 -6.21 17.27 1.29
CA VAL A 510 -6.59 16.11 0.46
C VAL A 510 -6.13 16.34 -0.97
N LEU A 511 -5.38 15.38 -1.50
CA LEU A 511 -5.02 15.30 -2.91
C LEU A 511 -5.62 14.03 -3.51
N ALA A 512 -6.66 14.20 -4.33
CA ALA A 512 -7.38 13.13 -5.01
C ALA A 512 -6.85 12.92 -6.45
N ARG A 513 -7.17 11.78 -7.08
CA ARG A 513 -6.67 11.38 -8.40
C ARG A 513 -5.16 11.61 -8.57
N SER A 514 -4.38 11.40 -7.52
CA SER A 514 -2.93 11.59 -7.54
C SER A 514 -2.26 10.42 -8.24
N SER A 515 -1.35 10.71 -9.17
CA SER A 515 -0.43 9.69 -9.69
C SER A 515 0.86 9.66 -8.86
N PRO A 516 1.67 8.59 -8.94
CA PRO A 516 2.95 8.51 -8.22
C PRO A 516 3.89 9.68 -8.55
N GLN A 517 3.83 10.22 -9.76
CA GLN A 517 4.65 11.36 -10.21
C GLN A 517 4.14 12.72 -9.67
N VAL A 518 2.87 12.79 -9.28
CA VAL A 518 2.17 14.01 -8.88
C VAL A 518 2.07 14.15 -7.35
N SER A 519 2.46 13.11 -6.62
CA SER A 519 2.50 13.15 -5.17
C SER A 519 3.43 14.27 -4.67
N PRO A 520 2.99 15.12 -3.72
CA PRO A 520 3.82 16.17 -3.13
C PRO A 520 5.13 15.63 -2.55
N CYS A 521 5.11 14.35 -2.15
CA CYS A 521 6.26 13.64 -1.61
C CYS A 521 7.41 13.47 -2.60
N ASN A 522 7.17 13.60 -3.91
CA ASN A 522 8.22 13.51 -4.93
C ASN A 522 8.72 14.88 -5.42
N ASN A 523 8.03 15.97 -5.07
CA ASN A 523 8.32 17.32 -5.55
C ASN A 523 8.93 18.25 -4.49
N SER A 524 9.13 17.76 -3.25
CA SER A 524 9.74 18.53 -2.16
C SER A 524 11.04 17.87 -1.69
N ASN A 525 12.09 18.67 -1.54
CA ASN A 525 13.41 18.23 -1.05
C ASN A 525 13.41 17.83 0.44
N ASN A 526 12.31 18.10 1.17
CA ASN A 526 12.19 17.84 2.61
C ASN A 526 11.24 16.67 2.94
N VAL A 527 10.85 15.86 1.95
CA VAL A 527 9.96 14.72 2.19
C VAL A 527 10.76 13.43 2.23
N HIS A 528 10.87 12.87 3.44
CA HIS A 528 11.37 11.52 3.63
C HIS A 528 10.18 10.55 3.54
N ARG A 529 10.27 9.57 2.62
CA ARG A 529 9.40 8.38 2.67
C ARG A 529 9.86 7.53 3.84
N VAL A 530 9.09 7.54 4.92
CA VAL A 530 9.24 6.63 6.06
C VAL A 530 8.51 5.34 5.76
#